data_AF-A0A2J0N1T6-F1
#
_entry.id   AF-A0A2J0N1T6-F1
#
_cell.length_a   1.000
_cell.length_b   1.000
_cell.length_c   1.000
_cell.angle_alpha   90.00
_cell.angle_beta   90.00
_cell.angle_gamma   90.00
#
_symmetry.space_group_name_H-M   'P 1'
#
loop_
_entity.id
_entity.type
_entity.pdbx_description
1 polymer ?
#
loop_
_entity_poly.entity_id
_entity_poly.type
_entity_poly.pdbx_seq_one_letter_code
_entity_poly.pdbx_strand_id
1 'polypeptide(L)'
;MNACPKEAIERQPDGIIKRFTMRCISCKSCSLVCPFGTIPLDTIPYIISQCDACIDRSGKEEPVCVKSCSTPEAVKFIEVEESEKDDIYLISKHVAVHAKPWKKYHP
;
A
#
# COMPACT_ATOMS: atom_id res chain seq x y z
N MET A 1 -10.57 -1.11 24.99
CA MET A 1 -9.84 -2.25 24.39
C MET A 1 -10.66 -2.95 23.31
N ASN A 2 -11.93 -3.27 23.56
CA ASN A 2 -12.80 -4.03 22.63
C ASN A 2 -13.09 -3.36 21.28
N ALA A 3 -12.75 -2.08 21.10
CA ALA A 3 -12.96 -1.38 19.83
C ALA A 3 -11.94 -1.77 18.73
N CYS A 4 -10.82 -2.42 19.07
CA CYS A 4 -9.83 -2.82 18.07
C CYS A 4 -10.14 -4.23 17.54
N PRO A 5 -10.48 -4.39 16.24
CA PRO A 5 -10.79 -5.70 15.66
C PRO A 5 -9.57 -6.60 15.43
N LYS A 6 -8.36 -6.09 15.70
CA LYS A 6 -7.06 -6.76 15.46
C LYS A 6 -6.19 -6.82 16.71
N GLU A 7 -6.77 -6.58 17.89
CA GLU A 7 -6.07 -6.70 19.18
C GLU A 7 -4.75 -5.90 19.22
N ALA A 8 -4.75 -4.75 18.54
CA ALA A 8 -3.59 -3.87 18.46
C ALA A 8 -3.49 -2.93 19.66
N ILE A 9 -4.39 -3.02 20.64
CA ILE A 9 -4.40 -2.21 21.86
C ILE A 9 -4.54 -3.13 23.06
N GLU A 10 -3.60 -3.04 24.00
CA GLU A 10 -3.53 -3.90 25.17
C GLU A 10 -3.20 -3.09 26.42
N ARG A 11 -3.78 -3.47 27.57
CA ARG A 11 -3.37 -2.94 28.87
C ARG A 11 -2.17 -3.74 29.36
N GLN A 12 -1.06 -3.06 29.61
CA GLN A 12 0.11 -3.65 30.23
C GLN A 12 -0.12 -3.86 31.74
N PRO A 13 0.68 -4.72 32.41
CA PRO A 13 0.55 -4.97 33.85
C PRO A 13 0.71 -3.73 34.73
N ASP A 14 1.49 -2.74 34.26
CA ASP A 14 1.69 -1.44 34.91
C ASP A 14 0.52 -0.46 34.70
N GLY A 15 -0.53 -0.89 33.99
CA GLY A 15 -1.72 -0.10 33.70
C GLY A 15 -1.62 0.77 32.44
N ILE A 16 -0.47 0.84 31.78
CA ILE A 16 -0.27 1.62 30.55
C ILE A 16 -0.99 0.95 29.38
N ILE A 17 -1.69 1.74 28.58
CA ILE A 17 -2.29 1.25 27.33
C ILE A 17 -1.23 1.32 26.23
N LYS A 18 -0.84 0.15 25.70
CA LYS A 18 0.13 0.04 24.61
C LYS A 18 -0.59 -0.24 23.29
N ARG A 19 -0.15 0.42 22.23
CA ARG A 19 -0.57 0.17 20.86
C ARG A 19 0.52 -0.59 20.10
N PHE A 20 0.18 -1.71 19.49
CA PHE A 20 1.09 -2.51 18.66
C PHE A 20 0.93 -2.13 17.18
N THR A 21 1.87 -1.35 16.64
CA THR A 21 1.80 -0.80 15.27
C THR A 21 1.70 -1.89 14.22
N MET A 22 2.45 -2.99 14.35
CA MET A 22 2.45 -4.09 13.38
C MET A 22 1.12 -4.86 13.30
N ARG A 23 0.27 -4.77 14.32
CA ARG A 23 -1.08 -5.37 14.32
C ARG A 23 -2.15 -4.39 13.83
N CYS A 24 -1.82 -3.11 13.79
CA CYS A 24 -2.81 -2.07 13.61
C CYS A 24 -3.06 -1.77 12.12
N ILE A 25 -4.29 -2.00 11.68
CA ILE A 25 -4.73 -1.79 10.28
C ILE A 25 -5.28 -0.38 10.02
N SER A 26 -5.03 0.57 10.93
CA SER A 26 -5.53 1.95 10.82
C SER A 26 -7.05 2.09 10.60
N CYS A 27 -7.87 1.22 11.19
CA CYS A 27 -9.34 1.27 11.09
C CYS A 27 -9.99 2.47 11.84
N LYS A 28 -9.22 3.22 12.62
CA LYS A 28 -9.65 4.42 13.39
C LYS A 28 -10.70 4.19 14.49
N SER A 29 -11.20 2.96 14.68
CA SER A 29 -12.20 2.66 15.71
C SER A 29 -11.77 3.06 17.12
N CYS A 30 -10.51 2.82 17.49
CA CYS A 30 -9.98 3.18 18.81
C CYS A 30 -9.94 4.70 19.05
N SER A 31 -9.65 5.49 18.03
CA SER A 31 -9.69 6.95 18.09
C SER A 31 -11.12 7.46 18.27
N LEU A 32 -12.07 6.90 17.52
CA LEU A 32 -13.48 7.30 17.59
C LEU A 32 -14.12 7.02 18.95
N VAL A 33 -13.78 5.90 19.59
CA VAL A 33 -14.36 5.56 20.91
C VAL A 33 -13.67 6.24 22.08
N CYS A 34 -12.54 6.94 21.86
CA CYS A 34 -11.78 7.53 22.95
C CYS A 34 -12.51 8.80 23.46
N PRO A 35 -13.04 8.81 24.69
CA PRO A 35 -13.80 9.96 25.19
C PRO A 35 -12.91 11.18 25.47
N PHE A 36 -11.59 10.96 25.60
CA PHE A 36 -10.61 12.00 25.89
C PHE A 36 -9.88 12.51 24.63
N GLY A 37 -10.12 11.91 23.46
CA GLY A 37 -9.42 12.29 22.23
C GLY A 37 -7.91 12.06 22.23
N THR A 38 -7.38 11.20 23.13
CA THR A 38 -5.94 11.01 23.32
C THR A 38 -5.28 10.09 22.29
N ILE A 39 -6.08 9.45 21.42
CA ILE A 39 -5.59 8.60 20.33
C ILE A 39 -5.75 9.36 19.00
N PRO A 40 -4.73 10.10 18.55
CA PRO A 40 -4.81 10.87 17.30
C PRO A 40 -4.98 9.96 16.08
N LEU A 41 -5.76 10.41 15.10
CA LEU A 41 -6.11 9.64 13.90
C LEU A 41 -4.90 9.32 13.01
N ASP A 42 -3.88 10.17 13.04
CA ASP A 42 -2.74 10.13 12.11
C ASP A 42 -1.52 9.36 12.65
N THR A 43 -1.66 8.61 13.75
CA THR A 43 -0.50 7.98 14.44
C THR A 43 0.04 6.71 13.81
N ILE A 44 -0.53 6.22 12.71
CA ILE A 44 0.14 5.19 11.92
C ILE A 44 0.64 5.87 10.65
N PRO A 45 1.97 6.02 10.49
CA PRO A 45 2.48 6.39 9.19
C PRO A 45 1.96 5.34 8.22
N TYR A 46 1.14 5.78 7.27
CA TYR A 46 0.76 4.99 6.12
C TYR A 46 2.05 4.81 5.33
N ILE A 47 2.88 3.84 5.72
CA ILE A 47 4.01 3.40 4.93
C ILE A 47 3.38 2.66 3.76
N ILE A 48 2.95 3.42 2.76
CA ILE A 48 2.52 2.87 1.49
C ILE A 48 3.82 2.49 0.80
N SER A 49 4.13 1.20 0.86
CA SER A 49 5.21 0.62 0.06
C SER A 49 4.73 0.55 -1.39
N GLN A 50 4.88 1.65 -2.13
CA GLN A 50 4.67 1.66 -3.57
C GLN A 50 5.94 1.16 -4.28
N CYS A 51 5.77 0.51 -5.43
CA CYS A 51 6.89 0.14 -6.27
C CYS A 51 7.58 1.42 -6.78
N ASP A 52 8.88 1.53 -6.54
CA ASP A 52 9.77 2.64 -6.93
C ASP A 52 10.49 2.36 -8.27
N ALA A 53 10.10 1.29 -8.97
CA ALA A 53 10.74 0.79 -10.18
C ALA A 53 12.26 0.54 -10.01
N CYS A 54 12.75 0.33 -8.78
CA CYS A 54 14.17 0.14 -8.46
C CYS A 54 15.10 1.26 -8.96
N ILE A 55 14.59 2.47 -9.25
CA ILE A 55 15.38 3.52 -9.92
C ILE A 55 16.64 3.90 -9.15
N ASP A 56 16.52 4.03 -7.83
CA ASP A 56 17.64 4.39 -6.95
C ASP A 56 18.64 3.23 -6.78
N ARG A 57 18.18 1.98 -6.95
CA ARG A 57 19.00 0.78 -6.78
C ARG A 57 19.76 0.41 -8.06
N SER A 58 19.12 0.51 -9.21
CA SER A 58 19.66 0.03 -10.50
C SER A 58 20.29 1.14 -11.33
N GLY A 59 20.22 2.40 -10.91
CA GLY A 59 20.77 3.52 -11.70
C GLY A 59 20.10 3.65 -13.08
N LYS A 60 18.81 3.30 -13.19
CA LYS A 60 18.01 3.17 -14.43
C LYS A 60 18.32 1.94 -15.29
N GLU A 61 19.06 0.96 -14.78
CA GLU A 61 19.10 -0.36 -15.40
C GLU A 61 17.81 -1.15 -15.12
N GLU A 62 17.60 -2.18 -15.92
CA GLU A 62 16.45 -3.07 -15.82
C GLU A 62 16.30 -3.70 -14.41
N PRO A 63 15.12 -3.57 -13.77
CA PRO A 63 14.89 -4.07 -12.41
C PRO A 63 15.02 -5.59 -12.28
N VAL A 64 15.37 -6.04 -11.07
CA VAL A 64 15.52 -7.48 -10.76
C VAL A 64 14.24 -8.26 -11.07
N CYS A 65 13.06 -7.71 -10.78
CA CYS A 65 11.79 -8.37 -11.05
C CYS A 65 11.55 -8.65 -12.53
N VAL A 66 12.08 -7.80 -13.42
CA VAL A 66 12.00 -7.98 -14.87
C VAL A 66 12.97 -9.09 -15.29
N LYS A 67 14.23 -9.01 -14.84
CA LYS A 67 15.27 -10.02 -15.13
C LYS A 67 14.91 -11.42 -14.62
N SER A 68 14.22 -11.53 -13.49
CA SER A 68 13.86 -12.81 -12.87
C SER A 68 12.55 -13.39 -13.40
N CYS A 69 11.77 -12.66 -14.19
CA CYS A 69 10.45 -13.10 -14.60
C CYS A 69 10.54 -14.28 -15.57
N SER A 70 10.01 -15.44 -15.19
CA SER A 70 9.99 -16.63 -16.05
C SER A 70 8.88 -16.59 -17.10
N THR A 71 7.92 -15.66 -16.97
CA THR A 71 6.83 -15.48 -17.95
C THR A 71 7.21 -14.34 -18.88
N PRO A 72 7.43 -14.61 -20.18
CA PRO A 72 7.71 -13.56 -21.15
C PRO A 72 6.61 -12.51 -21.13
N GLU A 73 7.01 -11.25 -21.22
CA GLU A 73 6.11 -10.09 -21.37
C GLU A 73 5.20 -9.73 -20.19
N ALA A 74 5.24 -10.48 -19.08
CA ALA A 74 4.42 -10.17 -17.91
C ALA A 74 4.86 -8.88 -17.20
N VAL A 75 6.16 -8.58 -17.20
CA VAL A 75 6.72 -7.33 -16.67
C VAL A 75 7.76 -6.83 -17.67
N LYS A 76 7.72 -5.54 -18.02
CA LYS A 76 8.64 -4.90 -18.97
C LYS A 76 9.18 -3.60 -18.37
N PHE A 77 10.42 -3.25 -18.69
CA PHE A 77 11.01 -1.96 -18.35
C PHE A 77 11.19 -1.14 -19.63
N ILE A 78 10.19 -0.32 -19.93
CA ILE A 78 10.10 0.47 -21.17
C ILE A 78 9.55 1.86 -20.86
N GLU A 79 9.77 2.81 -21.77
CA GLU A 79 9.03 4.05 -21.78
C GLU A 79 7.59 3.77 -22.23
N VAL A 80 6.63 4.31 -21.50
CA VAL A 80 5.20 4.10 -21.76
C VAL A 80 4.42 5.35 -21.37
N GLU A 81 3.43 5.67 -22.17
CA GLU A 81 2.45 6.72 -21.89
C GLU A 81 1.12 6.08 -21.49
N GLU A 82 0.33 6.82 -20.70
CA GLU A 82 -1.01 6.38 -20.33
C GLU A 82 -1.91 6.29 -21.58
N SER A 83 -2.61 5.16 -21.75
CA SER A 83 -3.49 4.93 -22.89
C SER A 83 -4.72 4.13 -22.46
N GLU A 84 -5.87 4.79 -22.32
CA GLU A 84 -7.15 4.13 -22.03
C GLU A 84 -7.58 3.19 -23.18
N LYS A 85 -7.13 3.47 -24.41
CA LYS A 85 -7.44 2.62 -25.57
C LYS A 85 -6.74 1.27 -25.45
N ASP A 86 -5.47 1.30 -25.05
CA ASP A 86 -4.61 0.13 -24.90
C ASP A 86 -4.66 -0.47 -23.49
N ASP A 87 -5.59 -0.01 -22.64
CA ASP A 87 -5.75 -0.44 -21.24
C ASP A 87 -4.50 -0.25 -20.37
N ILE A 88 -3.71 0.79 -20.66
CA ILE A 88 -2.50 1.14 -19.92
C ILE A 88 -2.80 2.32 -18.99
N TYR A 89 -2.59 2.12 -17.70
CA TYR A 89 -2.88 3.11 -16.65
C TYR A 89 -1.64 3.38 -15.80
N LEU A 90 -1.35 4.65 -15.51
CA LEU A 90 -0.24 5.02 -14.64
C LEU A 90 -0.69 4.97 -13.17
N ILE A 91 -0.05 4.11 -12.37
CA ILE A 91 -0.36 3.97 -10.94
C ILE A 91 0.63 4.74 -10.05
N SER A 92 1.78 5.10 -10.60
CA SER A 92 2.78 5.96 -9.97
C SER A 92 3.61 6.66 -11.05
N LYS A 93 4.55 7.53 -10.64
CA LYS A 93 5.47 8.22 -11.55
C LYS A 93 6.30 7.27 -12.43
N HIS A 94 6.49 6.02 -12.00
CA HIS A 94 7.42 5.08 -12.63
C HIS A 94 6.81 3.70 -12.90
N VAL A 95 5.50 3.53 -12.67
CA VAL A 95 4.84 2.24 -12.82
C VAL A 95 3.53 2.40 -13.58
N ALA A 96 3.41 1.67 -14.67
CA ALA A 96 2.19 1.49 -15.44
C ALA A 96 1.65 0.07 -15.27
N VAL A 97 0.34 -0.08 -15.37
CA VAL A 97 -0.32 -1.40 -15.39
C VAL A 97 -1.14 -1.53 -16.68
N HIS A 98 -1.04 -2.69 -17.31
CA HIS A 98 -1.97 -3.10 -18.37
C HIS A 98 -3.12 -3.88 -17.72
N ALA A 99 -4.31 -3.27 -17.63
CA ALA A 99 -5.43 -3.82 -16.86
C ALA A 99 -6.75 -3.60 -17.58
N LYS A 100 -7.52 -4.67 -17.82
CA LYS A 100 -8.86 -4.57 -18.42
C LYS A 100 -9.86 -4.03 -17.38
N PRO A 101 -10.35 -2.79 -17.50
CA PRO A 101 -11.22 -2.21 -16.48
C PRO A 101 -12.59 -2.90 -16.51
N TRP A 102 -13.07 -3.33 -15.35
CA TRP A 102 -14.36 -4.03 -15.26
C TRP A 102 -15.51 -3.25 -15.92
N LYS A 103 -15.62 -1.95 -15.63
CA LYS A 103 -16.68 -1.08 -16.18
C LYS A 103 -16.65 -0.95 -17.71
N LYS A 104 -15.48 -1.09 -18.34
CA LYS A 104 -15.33 -0.99 -19.81
C LYS A 104 -15.87 -2.24 -20.51
N TYR A 105 -15.76 -3.40 -19.85
CA TYR A 105 -16.12 -4.70 -20.42
C TYR A 105 -17.43 -5.29 -19.88
N HIS A 106 -17.97 -4.71 -18.80
CA HIS A 106 -19.21 -5.12 -18.15
C HIS A 106 -20.02 -3.86 -17.75
N PRO A 107 -20.87 -3.34 -18.66
CA PRO A 107 -21.71 -2.17 -18.42
C PRO A 107 -22.90 -2.45 -17.49
#